data_AF-A0AAV0VKV0-F1
#
_entry.id   AF-A0AAV0VKV0-F1
#
_cell.length_a   1.000
_cell.length_b   1.000
_cell.length_c   1.000
_cell.angle_alpha   90.00
_cell.angle_beta   90.00
_cell.angle_gamma   90.00
#
_symmetry.space_group_name_H-M   'P 1'
#
loop_
_entity.id
_entity.type
_entity.pdbx_description
1 polymer ?
#
loop_
_entity_poly.entity_id
_entity_poly.type
_entity_poly.pdbx_seq_one_letter_code
_entity_poly.pdbx_strand_id
1 'polypeptide(L)'
;MFDKIRPYHIDSIISAKIPDPETDPELHSVVTTNMIHGPCGAHNPGSPRMKNGNCTKRFPRPLVADTISGIDGYPLYRRRSPDDNGRSIMMKVKVNDVVVDNHWIVPYCPLLSKKFSTHCNVEYCNSI
;
A
#
# COMPACT_ATOMS: atom_id res chain seq x y z
N MET A 1 -10.05 31.60 3.56
CA MET A 1 -9.79 30.54 4.55
C MET A 1 -9.59 29.27 3.75
N PHE A 2 -8.36 28.83 3.51
CA PHE A 2 -8.12 27.61 2.73
C PHE A 2 -8.52 26.41 3.59
N ASP A 3 -9.48 25.60 3.13
CA ASP A 3 -9.80 24.34 3.78
C ASP A 3 -8.56 23.45 3.78
N LYS A 4 -7.92 23.30 4.94
CA LYS A 4 -6.82 22.35 5.11
C LYS A 4 -7.36 20.95 4.85
N ILE A 5 -6.82 20.27 3.85
CA ILE A 5 -7.11 18.86 3.59
C ILE A 5 -6.75 18.06 4.85
N ARG A 6 -7.74 17.36 5.38
CA ARG A 6 -7.61 16.51 6.58
C ARG A 6 -7.30 15.08 6.15
N PRO A 7 -6.65 14.26 7.00
CA PRO A 7 -6.33 12.87 6.68
C PRO A 7 -7.51 12.05 6.17
N TYR A 8 -8.73 12.25 6.70
CA TYR A 8 -9.91 11.51 6.24
C TYR A 8 -10.32 11.82 4.79
N HIS A 9 -10.01 13.02 4.27
CA HIS A 9 -10.24 13.34 2.85
C HIS A 9 -9.28 12.58 1.94
N ILE A 10 -8.07 12.27 2.43
CA ILE A 10 -7.11 11.45 1.71
C ILE A 10 -7.58 10.00 1.73
N ASP A 11 -7.97 9.51 2.91
CA ASP A 11 -8.43 8.13 3.12
C ASP A 11 -9.71 7.77 2.36
N SER A 12 -10.54 8.76 1.99
CA SER A 12 -11.73 8.53 1.17
C SER A 12 -11.41 8.28 -0.31
N ILE A 13 -10.20 8.67 -0.76
CA ILE A 13 -9.77 8.56 -2.16
C ILE A 13 -8.67 7.51 -2.30
N ILE A 14 -7.70 7.50 -1.39
CA ILE A 14 -6.48 6.69 -1.44
C ILE A 14 -6.50 5.68 -0.29
N SER A 15 -6.13 4.44 -0.60
CA SER A 15 -5.94 3.39 0.38
C SER A 15 -4.63 2.67 0.16
N ALA A 16 -4.06 2.14 1.23
CA ALA A 16 -2.88 1.28 1.20
C ALA A 16 -3.11 0.00 2.00
N LYS A 17 -4.35 -0.50 1.99
CA LYS A 17 -4.75 -1.74 2.70
C LYS A 17 -5.12 -2.85 1.73
N ILE A 18 -4.97 -4.09 2.18
CA ILE A 18 -5.64 -5.25 1.58
C ILE A 18 -7.16 -5.14 1.89
N PRO A 19 -8.03 -5.08 0.86
CA PRO A 19 -9.49 -5.05 1.03
C PRO A 19 -10.01 -6.31 1.72
N ASP A 20 -11.27 -6.27 2.16
CA ASP A 20 -11.92 -7.48 2.65
C ASP A 20 -12.49 -8.27 1.47
N PRO A 21 -12.09 -9.55 1.26
CA PRO A 21 -12.65 -10.38 0.20
C PRO A 21 -14.16 -10.61 0.35
N GLU A 22 -14.71 -10.56 1.56
CA GLU A 22 -16.15 -10.77 1.77
C GLU A 22 -16.97 -9.53 1.42
N THR A 23 -16.43 -8.32 1.67
CA THR A 23 -17.18 -7.07 1.42
C THR A 23 -16.94 -6.49 0.02
N ASP A 24 -15.75 -6.66 -0.54
CA ASP A 24 -15.40 -6.18 -1.89
C ASP A 24 -14.43 -7.18 -2.56
N PRO A 25 -14.94 -8.35 -3.00
CA PRO A 25 -14.12 -9.41 -3.60
C PRO A 25 -13.41 -8.96 -4.89
N GLU A 26 -14.05 -8.09 -5.67
CA GLU A 26 -13.47 -7.53 -6.89
C GLU A 26 -12.25 -6.67 -6.57
N LEU A 27 -12.39 -5.69 -5.66
CA LEU A 27 -11.27 -4.85 -5.26
C LEU A 27 -10.18 -5.67 -4.57
N HIS A 28 -10.55 -6.64 -3.73
CA HIS A 28 -9.58 -7.55 -3.11
C HIS A 28 -8.73 -8.23 -4.18
N SER A 29 -9.36 -8.89 -5.16
CA SER A 29 -8.66 -9.55 -6.26
C SER A 29 -7.73 -8.62 -7.02
N VAL A 30 -8.21 -7.41 -7.37
CA VAL A 30 -7.39 -6.40 -8.06
C VAL A 30 -6.20 -5.97 -7.22
N VAL A 31 -6.39 -5.68 -5.93
CA VAL A 31 -5.33 -5.21 -5.04
C VAL A 31 -4.30 -6.29 -4.78
N THR A 32 -4.72 -7.53 -4.51
CA THR A 32 -3.80 -8.64 -4.25
C THR A 32 -3.03 -9.07 -5.51
N THR A 33 -3.58 -8.81 -6.69
CA THR A 33 -2.90 -9.09 -7.97
C THR A 33 -1.96 -7.96 -8.38
N ASN A 34 -2.43 -6.71 -8.28
CA ASN A 34 -1.79 -5.58 -8.96
C ASN A 34 -1.16 -4.55 -8.04
N MET A 35 -1.48 -4.51 -6.74
CA MET A 35 -1.01 -3.45 -5.83
C MET A 35 -0.07 -3.95 -4.75
N ILE A 36 0.35 -5.22 -4.78
CA ILE A 36 1.38 -5.71 -3.88
C ILE A 36 2.75 -5.31 -4.44
N HIS A 37 3.50 -4.52 -3.67
CA HIS A 37 4.91 -4.36 -3.91
C HIS A 37 5.59 -5.70 -3.69
N GLY A 38 5.91 -6.39 -4.80
CA GLY A 38 6.50 -7.72 -4.73
C GLY A 38 7.74 -7.75 -3.83
N PRO A 39 7.95 -8.85 -3.08
CA PRO A 39 8.95 -8.91 -2.01
C PRO A 39 10.33 -8.49 -2.49
N CYS A 40 10.98 -7.71 -1.64
CA CYS A 40 12.33 -7.20 -1.78
C CYS A 40 12.99 -7.16 -0.38
N GLY A 41 14.17 -6.58 -0.25
CA GLY A 41 14.91 -6.63 1.01
C GLY A 41 15.39 -8.05 1.31
N ALA A 42 15.29 -8.47 2.57
CA ALA A 42 15.71 -9.79 3.02
C ALA A 42 15.00 -10.95 2.28
N HIS A 43 13.74 -10.76 1.88
CA HIS A 43 12.96 -11.78 1.17
C HIS A 43 13.38 -11.96 -0.29
N ASN A 44 13.99 -10.94 -0.90
CA ASN A 44 14.49 -11.01 -2.27
C ASN A 44 15.58 -9.94 -2.52
N PRO A 45 16.82 -10.19 -2.07
CA PRO A 45 17.92 -9.22 -2.18
C PRO A 45 18.32 -8.93 -3.63
N GLY A 46 18.05 -9.86 -4.55
CA GLY A 46 18.33 -9.74 -5.98
C GLY A 46 17.24 -9.01 -6.78
N SER A 47 16.21 -8.47 -6.13
CA SER A 47 15.19 -7.68 -6.84
C SER A 47 15.83 -6.46 -7.54
N PRO A 48 15.45 -6.13 -8.80
CA PRO A 48 16.03 -4.99 -9.53
C PRO A 48 15.74 -3.64 -8.84
N ARG A 49 14.83 -3.63 -7.86
CA ARG A 49 14.47 -2.47 -7.06
C ARG A 49 15.40 -2.25 -5.86
N MET A 50 16.38 -3.14 -5.65
CA MET A 50 17.35 -3.05 -4.55
C MET A 50 18.57 -2.20 -4.93
N LYS A 51 18.98 -1.32 -4.02
CA LYS A 51 20.23 -0.55 -4.12
C LYS A 51 20.85 -0.44 -2.72
N ASN A 52 22.12 -0.81 -2.58
CA ASN A 52 22.85 -0.79 -1.29
C ASN A 52 22.06 -1.49 -0.16
N GLY A 53 21.52 -2.67 -0.44
CA GLY A 53 20.74 -3.46 0.54
C GLY A 53 19.33 -2.92 0.83
N ASN A 54 18.92 -1.81 0.23
CA ASN A 54 17.63 -1.16 0.51
C ASN A 54 16.73 -1.15 -0.73
N CYS A 55 15.41 -1.24 -0.52
CA CYS A 55 14.45 -1.01 -1.60
C CYS A 55 14.45 0.47 -1.98
N THR A 56 14.72 0.77 -3.26
CA THR A 56 14.68 2.13 -3.83
C THR A 56 13.29 2.78 -3.73
N LYS A 57 12.23 1.97 -3.59
CA LYS A 57 10.85 2.42 -3.35
C LYS A 57 10.46 2.44 -1.87
N ARG A 58 11.42 2.23 -0.97
CA ARG A 58 11.28 2.29 0.50
C ARG A 58 10.23 1.33 1.08
N PHE A 59 10.14 0.12 0.52
CA PHE A 59 9.36 -0.98 1.09
C PHE A 59 10.24 -1.88 1.96
N PRO A 60 9.67 -2.52 3.01
CA PRO A 60 8.29 -2.38 3.50
C PRO A 60 7.99 -0.98 4.08
N ARG A 61 6.74 -0.52 3.97
CA ARG A 61 6.26 0.76 4.54
C ARG A 61 5.82 0.58 5.99
N PRO A 62 6.03 1.56 6.88
CA PRO A 62 5.60 1.43 8.28
C PRO A 62 4.08 1.25 8.39
N LEU A 63 3.66 0.42 9.35
CA LEU A 63 2.25 0.34 9.76
C LEU A 63 1.90 1.55 10.62
N VAL A 64 0.82 2.22 10.29
CA VAL A 64 0.29 3.37 11.00
C VAL A 64 -1.24 3.29 11.04
N ALA A 65 -1.83 3.47 12.22
CA ALA A 65 -3.26 3.34 12.45
C ALA A 65 -4.09 4.39 11.70
N ASP A 66 -3.50 5.57 11.48
CA ASP A 66 -4.09 6.73 10.82
C ASP A 66 -3.12 7.35 9.82
N THR A 67 -3.66 8.05 8.82
CA THR A 67 -2.84 8.80 7.86
C THR A 67 -2.19 10.00 8.55
N ILE A 68 -0.87 10.11 8.43
CA ILE A 68 -0.06 11.17 9.04
C ILE A 68 0.36 12.15 7.94
N SER A 69 0.07 13.43 8.12
CA SER A 69 0.51 14.47 7.19
C SER A 69 2.04 14.49 7.07
N GLY A 70 2.53 14.48 5.83
CA GLY A 70 3.96 14.48 5.54
C GLY A 70 4.61 15.83 5.78
N ILE A 71 5.88 15.81 6.21
CA ILE A 71 6.72 17.01 6.35
C ILE A 71 7.28 17.43 4.98
N ASP A 72 7.40 16.50 4.03
CA ASP A 72 7.97 16.67 2.70
C ASP A 72 6.91 16.72 1.58
N GLY A 73 5.65 16.99 1.93
CA GLY A 73 4.53 17.07 0.99
C GLY A 73 3.87 15.72 0.67
N TYR A 74 4.40 14.60 1.20
CA TYR A 74 3.83 13.25 1.01
C TYR A 74 3.35 12.63 2.33
N PRO A 75 2.05 12.35 2.48
CA PRO A 75 1.54 11.74 3.70
C PRO A 75 2.00 10.29 3.86
N LEU A 76 2.12 9.85 5.11
CA LEU A 76 2.16 8.42 5.42
C LEU A 76 0.73 7.92 5.47
N TYR A 77 0.32 7.13 4.48
CA TYR A 77 -1.03 6.57 4.47
C TYR A 77 -1.24 5.55 5.58
N ARG A 78 -2.48 5.52 6.08
CA ARG A 78 -3.00 4.50 6.97
C ARG A 78 -2.73 3.09 6.44
N ARG A 79 -2.00 2.30 7.24
CA ARG A 79 -1.64 0.90 7.01
C ARG A 79 -1.80 0.18 8.35
N ARG A 80 -3.00 -0.30 8.65
CA ARG A 80 -3.28 -0.93 9.94
C ARG A 80 -2.56 -2.27 10.08
N SER A 81 -2.06 -2.55 11.27
CA SER A 81 -1.44 -3.84 11.60
C SER A 81 -2.48 -4.96 11.68
N PRO A 82 -2.09 -6.23 11.63
CA PRO A 82 -2.99 -7.34 11.95
C PRO A 82 -3.70 -7.18 13.31
N ASP A 83 -3.00 -6.66 14.32
CA ASP A 83 -3.57 -6.37 15.65
C ASP A 83 -4.59 -5.22 15.65
N ASP A 84 -4.54 -4.34 14.64
CA ASP A 84 -5.50 -3.24 14.39
C ASP A 84 -6.39 -3.53 13.18
N ASN A 85 -6.87 -4.77 13.05
CA ASN A 85 -7.83 -5.17 12.01
C ASN A 85 -7.32 -4.98 10.56
N GLY A 86 -6.00 -4.93 10.40
CA GLY A 86 -5.30 -5.06 9.13
C GLY A 86 -5.34 -6.51 8.65
N ARG A 87 -5.23 -6.69 7.33
CA ARG A 87 -5.26 -8.03 6.70
C ARG A 87 -3.88 -8.42 6.23
N SER A 88 -3.68 -9.73 6.10
CA SER A 88 -2.52 -10.34 5.47
C SER A 88 -2.98 -11.47 4.57
N ILE A 89 -2.21 -11.75 3.52
CA ILE A 89 -2.41 -12.88 2.63
C ILE A 89 -1.14 -13.73 2.54
N MET A 90 -1.30 -14.99 2.14
CA MET A 90 -0.18 -15.83 1.73
C MET A 90 0.08 -15.61 0.24
N MET A 91 1.29 -15.18 -0.11
CA MET A 91 1.72 -15.01 -1.50
C MET A 91 2.87 -15.97 -1.81
N LYS A 92 2.75 -16.71 -2.92
CA LYS A 92 3.80 -17.62 -3.37
C LYS A 92 4.87 -16.86 -4.14
N VAL A 93 6.12 -16.96 -3.67
CA VAL A 93 7.29 -16.32 -4.27
C VAL A 93 8.32 -17.39 -4.58
N LYS A 94 8.44 -17.74 -5.86
CA LYS A 94 9.23 -18.91 -6.30
C LYS A 94 8.72 -20.18 -5.61
N VAL A 95 9.54 -20.79 -4.75
CA VAL A 95 9.23 -22.02 -4.01
C VAL A 95 8.76 -21.76 -2.57
N ASN A 96 8.79 -20.50 -2.13
CA ASN A 96 8.47 -20.13 -0.75
C ASN A 96 7.10 -19.45 -0.67
N ASP A 97 6.39 -19.71 0.42
CA ASP A 97 5.20 -18.95 0.77
C ASP A 97 5.59 -17.80 1.71
N VAL A 98 5.16 -16.58 1.37
CA VAL A 98 5.50 -15.35 2.08
C VAL A 98 4.21 -14.70 2.57
N VAL A 99 4.14 -14.39 3.86
CA VAL A 99 3.06 -13.59 4.43
C VAL A 99 3.23 -12.14 3.97
N VAL A 100 2.22 -11.59 3.34
CA VAL A 100 2.18 -10.21 2.88
C VAL A 100 1.03 -9.48 3.55
N ASP A 101 1.34 -8.40 4.25
CA ASP A 101 0.38 -7.52 4.91
C ASP A 101 0.39 -6.11 4.31
N ASN A 102 -0.25 -5.17 5.00
CA ASN A 102 -0.36 -3.77 4.58
C ASN A 102 0.98 -3.02 4.45
N HIS A 103 2.11 -3.56 4.93
CA HIS A 103 3.43 -2.94 4.69
C HIS A 103 3.78 -2.88 3.20
N TRP A 104 3.24 -3.82 2.41
CA TRP A 104 3.65 -4.05 1.03
C TRP A 104 2.71 -3.46 0.01
N ILE A 105 1.57 -2.90 0.42
CA ILE A 105 0.57 -2.39 -0.52
C ILE A 105 1.01 -1.05 -1.11
N VAL A 106 1.04 -0.96 -2.42
CA VAL A 106 1.22 0.29 -3.17
C VAL A 106 -0.06 1.12 -3.01
N PRO A 107 0.01 2.41 -2.63
CA PRO A 107 -1.16 3.27 -2.51
C PRO A 107 -1.99 3.29 -3.79
N TYR A 108 -3.31 3.11 -3.66
CA TYR A 108 -4.23 3.00 -4.78
C TYR A 108 -5.53 3.73 -4.51
N CYS A 109 -6.26 4.09 -5.57
CA CYS A 109 -7.64 4.56 -5.46
C CYS A 109 -8.61 3.41 -5.77
N PRO A 110 -9.48 2.99 -4.83
CA PRO A 110 -10.41 1.87 -5.04
C PRO A 110 -11.21 1.95 -6.35
N LEU A 111 -11.69 3.14 -6.69
CA LEU A 111 -12.47 3.38 -7.90
C LEU A 111 -11.64 3.16 -9.17
N LEU A 112 -10.44 3.75 -9.23
CA LEU A 112 -9.55 3.62 -10.39
C LEU A 112 -9.01 2.18 -10.52
N SER A 113 -8.67 1.54 -9.40
CA SER A 113 -8.20 0.16 -9.39
C SER A 113 -9.23 -0.78 -9.98
N LYS A 114 -10.50 -0.72 -9.54
CA LYS A 114 -11.57 -1.55 -10.13
C LYS A 114 -11.84 -1.21 -11.59
N LYS A 115 -11.82 0.07 -11.94
CA LYS A 115 -12.13 0.50 -13.32
C LYS A 115 -11.11 -0.02 -14.34
N PHE A 116 -9.84 -0.07 -13.99
CA PHE A 116 -8.76 -0.36 -14.94
C PHE A 116 -8.06 -1.69 -14.71
N SER A 117 -8.28 -2.35 -13.56
CA SER A 117 -7.72 -3.67 -13.23
C SER A 117 -6.21 -3.80 -13.54
N THR A 118 -5.46 -2.73 -13.26
CA THR A 118 -4.03 -2.62 -13.58
C THR A 118 -3.24 -2.04 -12.41
N HIS A 119 -1.92 -2.22 -12.40
CA HIS A 119 -1.03 -1.61 -11.42
C HIS A 119 -0.99 -0.09 -11.60
N CYS A 120 -1.60 0.65 -10.67
CA CYS A 120 -1.73 2.10 -10.70
C CYS A 120 -1.45 2.66 -9.30
N ASN A 121 -0.33 3.37 -9.16
CA ASN A 121 0.01 4.08 -7.92
C ASN A 121 -0.72 5.43 -7.89
N VAL A 122 -1.46 5.71 -6.82
CA VAL A 122 -2.15 6.99 -6.62
C VAL A 122 -1.62 7.64 -5.35
N GLU A 123 -1.07 8.84 -5.49
CA GLU A 123 -0.43 9.57 -4.39
C GLU A 123 -1.09 10.93 -4.20
N TYR A 124 -1.33 11.30 -2.95
CA TYR A 124 -1.62 12.68 -2.60
C TYR A 124 -0.31 13.47 -2.56
N CYS A 125 -0.31 14.62 -3.22
CA CYS A 125 0.82 15.54 -3.28
C CYS A 125 0.32 16.92 -2.89
N ASN A 126 1.00 17.56 -1.94
CA ASN A 126 0.75 18.95 -1.59
C ASN A 126 2.05 19.76 -1.67
N SER A 127 1.97 20.96 -2.25
CA SER A 127 3.08 21.91 -2.22
C SER A 127 3.27 22.44 -0.79
N ILE A 128 4.54 22.50 -0.37
CA ILE A 128 4.98 23.11 0.89
C ILE A 128 5.12 24.61 0.69
#